data_AF-A0AAP0BKX3-F1
#
_entry.id   AF-A0AAP0BKX3-F1
#
_cell.length_a   1.000
_cell.length_b   1.000
_cell.length_c   1.000
_cell.angle_alpha   90.00
_cell.angle_beta   90.00
_cell.angle_gamma   90.00
#
_symmetry.space_group_name_H-M   'P 1'
#
loop_
_entity.id
_entity.type
_entity.pdbx_description
1 polymer ?
#
loop_
_entity_poly.entity_id
_entity_poly.type
_entity_poly.pdbx_seq_one_letter_code
_entity_poly.pdbx_strand_id
1 'polypeptide(L)' 'MLGLDNNPLDRDHALMTLWTYSYGGKDSIDNIIMFHSCVNLVLRFLKSDNPSTTEAAAGILLNISSVNMYRDILAEI' A
#
# COMPACT_ATOMS: atom_id res chain seq x y z
N MET A 1 1.33 -0.94 -13.38
CA MET A 1 2.55 -1.16 -12.57
C MET A 1 2.69 0.02 -11.59
N LEU A 2 3.07 -0.19 -10.33
CA LEU A 2 3.04 0.87 -9.29
C LEU A 2 4.21 1.88 -9.36
N GLY A 3 5.23 1.61 -10.17
CA GLY A 3 6.45 2.43 -10.24
C GLY A 3 6.18 3.92 -10.56
N LEU A 4 7.01 4.79 -9.99
CA LEU A 4 6.87 6.25 -10.09
C LEU A 4 7.13 6.81 -11.51
N ASP A 5 7.63 5.99 -12.43
CA ASP A 5 7.83 6.33 -13.83
C ASP A 5 6.58 6.03 -14.70
N ASN A 6 5.56 5.38 -14.12
CA ASN A 6 4.33 5.06 -14.85
C ASN A 6 3.38 6.26 -14.93
N ASN A 7 2.49 6.24 -15.93
CA ASN A 7 1.42 7.22 -16.06
C ASN A 7 0.65 7.35 -14.73
N PRO A 8 0.32 8.58 -14.27
CA PRO A 8 -0.44 8.79 -13.04
C PRO A 8 -1.74 7.98 -12.92
N LEU A 9 -2.49 7.83 -14.02
CA LEU A 9 -3.75 7.06 -14.04
C LEU A 9 -3.52 5.56 -13.86
N ASP A 10 -2.47 5.02 -14.46
CA ASP A 10 -2.10 3.61 -14.31
C ASP A 10 -1.62 3.31 -12.89
N ARG A 11 -1.01 4.32 -12.26
CA ARG A 11 -0.52 4.26 -10.89
C ARG A 11 -1.67 4.27 -9.88
N ASP A 12 -2.63 5.15 -10.07
CA ASP A 12 -3.83 5.22 -9.22
C ASP A 12 -4.63 3.92 -9.33
N HIS A 13 -4.86 3.41 -10.55
CA HIS A 13 -5.51 2.11 -10.72
C HIS A 13 -4.74 0.96 -10.07
N ALA A 14 -3.42 0.93 -10.19
CA ALA A 14 -2.60 -0.11 -9.56
C ALA A 14 -2.67 -0.02 -8.03
N LEU A 15 -2.71 1.18 -7.46
CA LEU A 15 -2.85 1.38 -6.02
C LEU A 15 -4.23 0.96 -5.52
N MET A 16 -5.30 1.32 -6.25
CA MET A 16 -6.66 0.87 -5.94
C MET A 16 -6.81 -0.66 -6.01
N THR A 17 -6.17 -1.27 -7.01
CA THR A 17 -6.13 -2.73 -7.14
C THR A 17 -5.39 -3.36 -5.95
N LEU A 18 -4.25 -2.79 -5.56
CA LEU A 18 -3.48 -3.24 -4.40
C LEU A 18 -4.27 -3.09 -3.10
N TRP A 19 -4.99 -1.99 -2.94
CA TRP A 19 -5.87 -1.76 -1.79
C TRP A 19 -6.98 -2.80 -1.74
N THR A 20 -7.64 -3.07 -2.88
CA THR A 20 -8.67 -4.11 -2.97
C THR A 20 -8.10 -5.49 -2.62
N TYR A 21 -6.91 -5.81 -3.13
CA TYR A 21 -6.21 -7.05 -2.81
C TYR A 21 -5.91 -7.19 -1.32
N SER A 22 -5.54 -6.09 -0.64
CA SER A 22 -5.21 -6.11 0.79
C SER A 22 -6.37 -6.53 1.70
N TYR A 23 -7.63 -6.49 1.23
CA TYR A 23 -8.78 -7.02 1.98
C TYR A 23 -8.83 -8.55 2.05
N GLY A 24 -7.99 -9.26 1.28
CA GLY A 24 -7.90 -10.72 1.35
C GLY A 24 -7.25 -11.27 2.63
N GLY A 25 -7.01 -10.42 3.63
CA GLY A 25 -6.51 -10.82 4.94
C GLY A 25 -5.02 -11.18 4.93
N LYS A 26 -4.59 -11.98 5.91
CA LYS A 26 -3.18 -12.27 6.18
C LYS A 26 -2.40 -12.69 4.94
N ASP A 27 -2.89 -13.65 4.16
CA ASP A 27 -2.16 -14.14 2.98
C ASP A 27 -1.91 -13.03 1.94
N SER A 28 -2.85 -12.10 1.80
CA SER A 28 -2.68 -10.96 0.89
C SER A 28 -1.66 -9.96 1.45
N ILE A 29 -1.69 -9.72 2.76
CA ILE A 29 -0.73 -8.85 3.44
C ILE A 29 0.69 -9.44 3.41
N ASP A 30 0.83 -10.74 3.66
CA ASP A 30 2.11 -11.46 3.59
C ASP A 30 2.73 -11.28 2.20
N ASN A 31 1.94 -11.41 1.12
CA ASN A 31 2.39 -11.16 -0.25
C ASN A 31 2.78 -9.69 -0.51
N ILE A 32 2.07 -8.72 0.08
CA ILE A 32 2.41 -7.30 -0.05
C ILE A 32 3.74 -6.98 0.63
N ILE A 33 3.96 -7.50 1.84
CA ILE A 33 5.16 -7.24 2.64
C ILE A 33 6.39 -7.94 2.10
N MET A 34 6.25 -9.11 1.45
CA MET A 34 7.37 -9.76 0.77
C MET A 34 8.10 -8.83 -0.20
N PHE A 35 7.41 -7.82 -0.75
CA PHE A 35 8.00 -6.76 -1.53
C PHE A 35 8.16 -5.49 -0.69
N HIS A 36 9.24 -5.39 0.10
CA HIS A 36 9.55 -4.21 0.92
C HIS A 36 9.48 -2.87 0.15
N SER A 37 9.86 -2.87 -1.14
CA SER A 37 9.74 -1.70 -2.02
C SER A 37 8.29 -1.24 -2.22
N CYS A 38 7.32 -2.15 -2.10
CA CYS A 38 5.89 -1.85 -2.17
C CYS A 38 5.44 -1.00 -0.98
N VAL A 39 5.83 -1.37 0.24
CA VAL A 39 5.48 -0.60 1.46
C VAL A 39 6.05 0.81 1.41
N ASN A 40 7.33 0.95 1.02
CA ASN A 40 7.96 2.26 0.83
C ASN A 40 7.25 3.12 -0.22
N LEU A 41 6.71 2.49 -1.25
CA LEU A 41 5.99 3.17 -2.32
C LEU A 41 4.59 3.59 -1.87
N VAL A 42 3.89 2.75 -1.11
CA VAL A 42 2.62 3.09 -0.44
C VAL A 42 2.80 4.30 0.48
N LEU A 43 3.89 4.35 1.26
CA LEU A 43 4.20 5.50 2.11
C LEU A 43 4.45 6.78 1.31
N ARG A 44 5.07 6.70 0.13
CA ARG A 44 5.22 7.87 -0.77
C ARG A 44 3.87 8.38 -1.26
N PHE A 45 2.89 7.50 -1.48
CA PHE A 45 1.55 7.89 -1.92
C PHE A 45 0.73 8.65 -0.87
N LEU A 46 1.08 8.58 0.41
CA LEU A 46 0.47 9.42 1.44
C LEU A 46 0.69 10.92 1.22
N LYS A 47 1.71 11.30 0.44
CA LYS A 47 2.03 12.69 0.09
C LYS A 47 1.45 13.12 -1.26
N SER A 48 0.53 12.32 -1.82
CA SER A 48 -0.12 12.65 -3.09
C SER A 48 -1.11 13.80 -2.92
N ASP A 49 -1.18 14.67 -3.92
CA ASP A 49 -2.22 15.72 -4.00
C ASP A 49 -3.60 15.16 -4.41
N ASN A 50 -3.65 13.88 -4.85
CA ASN A 50 -4.91 13.19 -5.15
C ASN A 50 -5.46 12.53 -3.85
N PRO A 51 -6.62 12.99 -3.33
CA PRO A 51 -7.20 12.45 -2.10
C PRO A 51 -7.49 10.95 -2.17
N SER A 52 -7.93 10.44 -3.32
CA SER A 52 -8.23 9.01 -3.49
C SER A 52 -6.97 8.15 -3.42
N THR A 53 -5.86 8.64 -3.97
CA THR A 53 -4.54 7.97 -3.88
C THR A 53 -4.07 7.93 -2.43
N THR A 54 -4.20 9.05 -1.70
CA THR A 54 -3.83 9.15 -0.29
C THR A 54 -4.69 8.24 0.59
N GLU A 55 -6.01 8.18 0.34
CA GLU A 55 -6.94 7.29 1.04
C GLU A 55 -6.60 5.82 0.82
N ALA A 56 -6.38 5.41 -0.43
CA ALA A 56 -6.01 4.04 -0.75
C ALA A 56 -4.70 3.63 -0.09
N ALA A 57 -3.70 4.52 -0.08
CA ALA A 57 -2.43 4.28 0.58
C ALA A 57 -2.60 4.11 2.10
N ALA A 58 -3.37 4.99 2.75
CA ALA A 58 -3.68 4.88 4.17
C ALA A 58 -4.45 3.58 4.49
N GLY A 59 -5.40 3.20 3.64
CA GLY A 59 -6.15 1.95 3.77
C GLY A 59 -5.28 0.70 3.69
N ILE A 60 -4.30 0.68 2.78
CA ILE A 60 -3.32 -0.43 2.70
C ILE A 60 -2.50 -0.52 3.99
N LEU A 61 -1.99 0.60 4.52
CA LEU A 61 -1.20 0.61 5.75
C LEU A 61 -2.02 0.17 6.96
N LEU A 62 -3.28 0.59 7.03
CA LEU A 62 -4.20 0.12 8.07
C LEU A 62 -4.40 -1.40 7.99
N ASN A 63 -4.66 -1.93 6.79
CA ASN A 63 -4.83 -3.36 6.58
C ASN A 63 -3.55 -4.14 6.95
N ILE A 64 -2.37 -3.62 6.63
CA ILE A 64 -1.09 -4.18 7.09
C ILE A 64 -1.01 -4.18 8.62
N SER A 65 -1.30 -3.06 9.27
CA SER A 65 -1.23 -2.91 10.74
C SER A 65 -2.19 -3.82 11.50
N SER A 66 -3.29 -4.22 10.86
CA SER A 66 -4.29 -5.13 11.42
C SER A 66 -3.75 -6.55 11.61
N VAL A 67 -2.65 -6.91 10.93
CA VAL A 67 -1.94 -8.17 11.13
C VAL A 67 -0.89 -7.98 12.22
N ASN A 68 -1.14 -8.53 13.42
CA ASN A 68 -0.30 -8.34 14.61
C ASN A 68 1.21 -8.50 14.39
N MET A 69 1.62 -9.40 13.50
CA MET A 69 3.03 -9.66 13.17
C MET A 69 3.73 -8.47 12.48
N TYR A 70 2.98 -7.61 11.81
CA TYR A 70 3.52 -6.51 10.99
C TYR A 70 3.32 -5.13 11.61
N ARG A 71 2.66 -5.08 12.77
CA ARG A 71 2.46 -3.83 13.51
C ARG A 71 3.80 -3.18 13.89
N ASP A 72 4.76 -3.98 14.31
CA ASP A 72 6.06 -3.49 14.75
C ASP A 72 6.95 -3.09 13.55
N ILE A 73 6.77 -3.72 12.39
CA ILE A 73 7.44 -3.32 11.13
C ILE A 73 7.03 -1.90 10.73
N LEU A 74 5.75 -1.55 10.87
CA LEU A 74 5.30 -0.18 10.60
C LEU A 74 5.76 0.84 11.66
N ALA A 75 6.07 0.40 12.89
CA ALA A 75 6.56 1.30 13.93
C ALA A 75 8.03 1.73 13.72
N GLU A 76 8.77 1.01 12.88
CA GLU A 76 10.17 1.30 12.54
C GLU A 76 10.34 2.19 11.28
N ILE A 77 9.25 2.51 10.58
CA ILE A 77 9.26 3.29 9.32
C ILE A 77 8.82 4.74 9.57
#